data_AF-A0A179C653-F1
#
_entry.id   AF-A0A179C653-F1
#
_cell.length_a   1.000
_cell.length_b   1.000
_cell.length_c   1.000
_cell.angle_alpha   90.00
_cell.angle_beta   90.00
_cell.angle_gamma   90.00
#
_symmetry.space_group_name_H-M   'P 1'
#
loop_
_entity.id
_entity.type
_entity.pdbx_description
1 polymer ?
#
loop_
_entity_poly.entity_id
_entity_poly.type
_entity_poly.pdbx_seq_one_letter_code
_entity_poly.pdbx_strand_id
1 'polypeptide(L)' 'MKEKLRAFWQKDWVRFIARTVFYFVVLFALVYMFSYSGLTQPHFIYNEF' A
#
# COMPACT_ATOMS: atom_id res chain seq x y z
N MET A 1 -15.08 -2.32 -27.75
CA MET A 1 -14.93 -2.16 -26.27
C MET A 1 -13.47 -1.98 -25.85
N LYS A 2 -12.54 -2.85 -26.27
CA LYS A 2 -11.09 -2.78 -25.93
C LYS A 2 -10.43 -1.44 -26.30
N GLU A 3 -10.82 -0.84 -27.41
CA GLU A 3 -10.26 0.44 -27.87
C GLU A 3 -10.61 1.62 -26.97
N LYS A 4 -11.84 1.65 -26.45
CA LYS A 4 -12.28 2.67 -25.49
C LYS A 4 -11.52 2.56 -24.17
N LEU A 5 -11.20 1.34 -23.71
CA LEU A 5 -10.33 1.13 -22.56
C LEU A 5 -8.90 1.62 -22.82
N ARG A 6 -8.32 1.30 -23.98
CA ARG A 6 -6.96 1.77 -24.32
C ARG A 6 -6.88 3.29 -24.37
N ALA A 7 -7.85 3.94 -25.01
CA ALA A 7 -7.93 5.40 -25.07
C ALA A 7 -8.11 6.03 -23.67
N PHE A 8 -8.85 5.36 -22.78
CA PHE A 8 -8.99 5.79 -21.39
C PHE A 8 -7.66 5.69 -20.62
N TRP A 9 -6.94 4.58 -20.75
CA TRP A 9 -5.62 4.36 -20.12
C TRP A 9 -4.48 5.23 -20.67
N GLN A 10 -4.65 5.81 -21.85
CA GLN A 10 -3.69 6.74 -22.44
C GLN A 10 -3.79 8.16 -21.86
N LYS A 11 -4.87 8.51 -21.16
CA LYS A 11 -5.00 9.84 -20.56
C LYS A 11 -4.00 10.01 -19.42
N ASP A 12 -3.27 11.12 -19.41
CA ASP A 12 -2.20 11.36 -18.43
C ASP A 12 -2.72 11.36 -16.99
N TRP A 13 -3.90 11.92 -16.75
CA TRP A 13 -4.53 11.93 -15.43
C TRP A 13 -4.89 10.51 -14.94
N VAL A 14 -5.29 9.60 -15.84
CA VAL A 14 -5.57 8.19 -15.47
C VAL A 14 -4.28 7.52 -15.03
N ARG A 15 -3.19 7.73 -15.78
CA ARG A 15 -1.87 7.18 -15.43
C ARG A 15 -1.36 7.76 -14.10
N PHE A 16 -1.58 9.04 -13.85
CA PHE A 16 -1.24 9.69 -12.59
C PHE A 16 -2.02 9.07 -11.42
N ILE A 17 -3.35 9.01 -11.51
CA ILE A 17 -4.20 8.44 -10.45
C ILE A 17 -3.85 6.97 -10.20
N ALA A 18 -3.66 6.18 -11.27
CA ALA A 18 -3.30 4.77 -11.13
C ALA A 18 -1.97 4.57 -10.37
N ARG A 19 -0.95 5.39 -10.67
CA ARG A 19 0.33 5.37 -9.94
C ARG A 19 0.15 5.79 -8.49
N THR A 20 -0.60 6.86 -8.23
CA THR A 20 -0.89 7.32 -6.86
C THR A 20 -1.57 6.22 -6.05
N VAL A 21 -2.67 5.65 -6.56
CA VAL A 21 -3.38 4.55 -5.89
C VAL A 21 -2.45 3.36 -5.65
N PHE A 22 -1.62 2.99 -6.62
CA PHE A 22 -0.65 1.91 -6.46
C PHE A 22 0.32 2.16 -5.30
N TYR A 23 0.94 3.35 -5.23
CA TYR A 23 1.86 3.68 -4.13
C TYR A 23 1.16 3.74 -2.77
N PHE A 24 -0.09 4.21 -2.72
CA PHE A 24 -0.89 4.19 -1.48
C PHE A 24 -1.16 2.76 -1.01
N VAL A 25 -1.52 1.85 -1.92
CA VAL A 25 -1.73 0.43 -1.59
C VAL A 25 -0.45 -0.18 -1.05
N VAL A 26 0.70 0.08 -1.68
CA VAL A 26 2.00 -0.39 -1.19
C VAL A 26 2.31 0.16 0.20
N LEU A 27 2.09 1.46 0.44
CA LEU A 27 2.27 2.07 1.76
C LEU A 27 1.37 1.43 2.82
N PHE A 28 0.08 1.23 2.52
CA PHE A 28 -0.83 0.57 3.46
C PHE A 28 -0.44 -0.88 3.74
N ALA A 29 -0.01 -1.63 2.72
CA ALA A 29 0.50 -2.98 2.90
C ALA A 29 1.74 -2.99 3.81
N LEU A 30 2.67 -2.06 3.62
CA LEU A 30 3.86 -1.93 4.47
C LEU A 30 3.50 -1.59 5.91
N VAL A 31 2.61 -0.61 6.12
CA VAL A 31 2.14 -0.24 7.47
C VAL A 31 1.44 -1.44 8.13
N TYR A 32 0.54 -2.10 7.41
CA TYR A 32 -0.17 -3.28 7.89
C TYR A 32 0.82 -4.38 8.30
N MET A 33 1.76 -4.73 7.41
CA MET A 33 2.79 -5.72 7.72
C MET A 33 3.65 -5.31 8.91
N PHE A 34 4.03 -4.05 9.03
CA PHE A 34 4.85 -3.54 10.13
C PHE A 34 4.10 -3.57 11.47
N SER A 35 2.80 -3.26 11.49
CA SER A 35 1.99 -3.33 12.71
C SER A 35 1.78 -4.76 13.20
N TYR A 36 1.74 -5.74 12.29
CA TYR A 36 1.50 -7.15 12.62
C TYR A 36 2.76 -8.02 12.67
N SER A 37 3.92 -7.52 12.23
CA SER A 37 5.18 -8.29 12.23
C SER A 37 5.77 -8.53 13.62
N GLY A 38 5.13 -8.04 14.69
CA GLY A 38 5.61 -8.20 16.07
C GLY A 38 6.90 -7.44 16.36
N LEU A 39 7.44 -6.67 15.40
CA LEU A 39 8.65 -5.85 15.55
C LEU A 39 8.48 -4.72 16.58
N THR A 40 7.23 -4.36 16.89
CA THR A 40 6.87 -3.37 17.91
C THR A 40 6.67 -3.95 19.30
N GLN A 41 6.85 -5.25 19.50
CA GLN A 41 7.01 -5.82 20.84
C GLN A 41 8.51 -5.99 21.14
N PRO A 42 9.19 -4.99 21.74
CA PRO A 42 10.28 -5.35 22.63
C PRO A 42 9.61 -6.24 23.68
N HIS A 43 10.00 -7.51 23.73
CA HIS A 43 9.62 -8.41 24.82
C HIS A 43 10.04 -7.67 26.10
N PHE A 44 9.08 -6.99 26.74
CA PHE A 44 9.37 -6.10 27.85
C PHE A 44 9.70 -7.02 29.02
N ILE A 45 10.99 -7.19 29.33
CA ILE A 45 11.55 -8.05 30.41
C ILE A 45 11.21 -7.48 31.81
N TYR A 46 10.06 -6.85 31.97
CA TYR A 46 9.52 -6.42 33.27
C TYR A 46 8.14 -7.02 33.55
N ASN A 47 7.59 -7.83 32.64
CA ASN A 47 6.33 -8.55 32.83
C ASN A 47 6.55 -9.99 33.36
N GLU A 48 7.63 -10.20 34.11
CA GLU A 48 7.96 -11.47 34.80
C GLU A 48 7.82 -11.32 36.34
N PHE A 49 6.96 -10.40 36.80
CA PHE A 49 6.49 -10.41 38.20
C PHE A 49 5.42 -11.48 38.40
#